data_AF-A0A7C4ESV7-F1
#
_entry.id   AF-A0A7C4ESV7-F1
#
_cell.length_a   1.000
_cell.length_b   1.000
_cell.length_c   1.000
_cell.angle_alpha   90.00
_cell.angle_beta   90.00
_cell.angle_gamma   90.00
#
_symmetry.space_group_name_H-M   'P 1'
#
loop_
_entity.id
_entity.type
_entity.pdbx_description
1 polymer ?
#
loop_
_entity_poly.entity_id
_entity_poly.type
_entity_poly.pdbx_seq_one_letter_code
_entity_poly.pdbx_strand_id
1 'polypeptide(L)'
;RYFTDFFEQESCGKCVPCREGVSRMRKMLDEIMAGYGSKNYLEELQLLAKPIMSASACALGKTAPIPIISTIKYFKDDYLKYIP
;
A
#
# COMPACT_ATOMS: atom_id res chain seq x y z
N ARG A 1 1.55 2.68 -7.56
CA ARG A 1 0.15 3.16 -7.63
C ARG A 1 -0.79 2.16 -8.32
N TYR A 2 -0.51 1.72 -9.56
CA TYR A 2 -1.41 0.84 -10.33
C TYR A 2 -1.95 -0.36 -9.53
N PHE A 3 -1.09 -1.11 -8.84
CA PHE A 3 -1.52 -2.28 -8.08
C PHE A 3 -2.52 -1.97 -6.95
N THR A 4 -2.31 -0.90 -6.17
CA THR A 4 -3.26 -0.54 -5.10
C THR A 4 -4.60 -0.08 -5.66
N ASP A 5 -4.62 0.54 -6.83
CA ASP A 5 -5.84 0.94 -7.55
C ASP A 5 -6.63 -0.30 -7.98
N PHE A 6 -5.95 -1.27 -8.60
CA PHE A 6 -6.54 -2.56 -8.96
C PHE A 6 -7.11 -3.30 -7.75
N PHE A 7 -6.34 -3.45 -6.68
CA PHE A 7 -6.80 -4.18 -5.49
C PHE A 7 -7.93 -3.47 -4.75
N GLU A 8 -8.01 -2.14 -4.81
CA GLU A 8 -9.13 -1.39 -4.25
C GLU A 8 -10.41 -1.64 -5.06
N GLN A 9 -10.32 -1.59 -6.40
CA GLN A 9 -11.46 -1.86 -7.30
C GLN A 9 -11.96 -3.31 -7.20
N GLU A 10 -11.05 -4.28 -7.11
CA GLU A 10 -11.38 -5.71 -7.01
C GLU A 10 -11.72 -6.15 -5.58
N SER A 11 -11.69 -5.24 -4.61
CA SER A 11 -12.05 -5.58 -3.24
C SER A 11 -13.54 -5.94 -3.16
N CYS A 12 -13.85 -7.16 -2.71
CA CYS A 12 -15.23 -7.55 -2.40
C CYS A 12 -15.81 -6.85 -1.16
N GLY A 13 -15.00 -6.04 -0.46
CA GLY A 13 -15.42 -5.24 0.69
C GLY A 13 -15.66 -5.99 1.99
N LYS A 14 -15.49 -7.32 2.06
CA LYS A 14 -15.87 -8.12 3.24
C LYS A 14 -15.01 -7.87 4.49
N CYS A 15 -13.70 -7.73 4.34
CA CYS A 15 -12.78 -7.56 5.47
C CYS A 15 -12.22 -6.14 5.51
N VAL A 16 -12.32 -5.50 6.69
CA VAL A 16 -11.79 -4.16 6.97
C VAL A 16 -10.31 -4.00 6.61
N PRO A 17 -9.39 -4.93 6.99
CA PRO A 17 -7.98 -4.78 6.62
C PRO A 17 -7.77 -4.67 5.11
N CYS A 18 -8.48 -5.46 4.29
CA CYS A 18 -8.37 -5.33 2.84
C CYS A 18 -9.03 -4.03 2.33
N ARG A 19 -10.30 -3.79 2.65
CA ARG A 19 -11.08 -2.68 2.07
C ARG A 19 -10.49 -1.31 2.43
N GLU A 20 -10.22 -1.09 3.72
CA GLU A 20 -9.72 0.21 4.20
C GLU A 20 -8.20 0.29 4.10
N GLY A 21 -7.49 -0.82 4.37
CA GLY A 21 -6.04 -0.84 4.35
C GLY A 21 -5.47 -0.60 2.95
N VAL A 22 -6.01 -1.26 1.91
CA VAL A 22 -5.58 -1.03 0.53
C VAL A 22 -5.90 0.39 0.08
N SER A 23 -7.08 0.92 0.44
CA SER A 23 -7.45 2.31 0.16
C SER A 23 -6.47 3.30 0.81
N ARG A 24 -6.09 3.08 2.07
CA ARG A 24 -5.09 3.90 2.76
C ARG A 24 -3.72 3.81 2.09
N MET A 25 -3.28 2.61 1.70
CA MET A 25 -2.02 2.44 0.96
C MET A 25 -2.05 3.23 -0.36
N ARG A 26 -3.16 3.19 -1.12
CA ARG A 26 -3.28 3.96 -2.36
C ARG A 26 -3.16 5.46 -2.10
N LYS A 27 -3.89 5.99 -1.11
CA LYS A 27 -3.85 7.42 -0.77
C LYS A 27 -2.44 7.88 -0.40
N MET A 28 -1.72 7.09 0.41
CA MET A 28 -0.32 7.39 0.75
C MET A 28 0.60 7.39 -0.47
N LEU A 29 0.38 6.47 -1.43
CA LEU A 29 1.13 6.46 -2.67
C LEU A 29 0.80 7.67 -3.56
N ASP A 30 -0.46 8.08 -3.61
CA ASP A 30 -0.90 9.29 -4.32
C ASP A 30 -0.26 10.54 -3.68
N GLU A 31 -0.22 10.62 -2.34
CA GLU A 31 0.45 11.69 -1.57
C GLU A 31 1.96 11.73 -1.84
N ILE A 32 2.63 10.58 -1.88
CA ILE A 32 4.06 10.49 -2.25
C ILE A 32 4.26 11.00 -3.67
N MET A 33 3.49 10.53 -4.64
CA MET A 33 3.62 10.95 -6.05
C MET A 33 3.35 12.44 -6.26
N ALA A 34 2.51 13.05 -5.42
CA ALA A 34 2.20 14.48 -5.46
C ALA A 34 3.24 15.36 -4.73
N GLY A 35 4.30 14.79 -4.16
CA GLY A 35 5.33 15.54 -3.44
C GLY A 35 4.97 15.88 -1.99
N TYR A 36 3.88 15.32 -1.45
CA TYR A 36 3.42 15.52 -0.07
C TYR A 36 3.80 14.36 0.86
N GLY A 37 4.58 13.39 0.36
CA GLY A 37 5.03 12.24 1.14
C GLY A 37 6.02 12.64 2.25
N SER A 38 6.02 11.90 3.35
CA SER A 38 7.07 12.01 4.38
C SER A 38 7.99 10.79 4.34
N LYS A 39 9.21 10.90 4.87
CA LYS A 39 10.10 9.74 5.04
C LYS A 39 9.46 8.60 5.85
N ASN A 40 8.55 8.94 6.76
CA ASN A 40 7.84 7.98 7.60
C ASN A 40 6.82 7.16 6.82
N TYR A 41 6.35 7.63 5.65
CA TYR A 41 5.34 6.91 4.88
C TYR A 41 5.83 5.55 4.39
N LEU A 42 7.13 5.39 4.12
CA LEU A 42 7.67 4.09 3.72
C LEU A 42 7.57 3.06 4.85
N GLU A 43 7.79 3.51 6.09
CA GLU A 43 7.62 2.66 7.28
C GLU A 43 6.14 2.41 7.57
N GLU A 44 5.30 3.44 7.49
CA GLU A 44 3.85 3.31 7.64
C GLU A 44 3.25 2.34 6.62
N LEU A 45 3.68 2.38 5.36
CA LEU A 45 3.24 1.43 4.32
C LEU A 45 3.62 -0.02 4.68
N GLN A 46 4.81 -0.24 5.25
CA GLN A 46 5.24 -1.57 5.71
C GLN A 46 4.46 -2.02 6.96
N LEU A 47 4.18 -1.11 7.89
CA LEU A 47 3.37 -1.41 9.08
C LEU A 47 1.94 -1.75 8.71
N LEU A 48 1.35 -1.02 7.76
CA LEU A 48 0.00 -1.25 7.26
C LEU A 48 -0.11 -2.56 6.47
N ALA A 49 0.95 -2.98 5.77
CA ALA A 49 0.98 -4.26 5.07
C ALA A 49 0.77 -5.47 5.99
N LYS A 50 1.29 -5.44 7.22
CA LYS A 50 1.22 -6.58 8.17
C LYS A 50 -0.22 -7.04 8.46
N PRO A 51 -1.14 -6.18 8.95
CA PRO A 51 -2.53 -6.58 9.20
C PRO A 51 -3.29 -6.91 7.90
N ILE A 52 -2.96 -6.27 6.78
CA ILE A 52 -3.56 -6.61 5.48
C ILE A 52 -3.21 -8.07 5.11
N MET A 53 -1.95 -8.47 5.26
CA MET A 53 -1.50 -9.83 4.96
C MET A 53 -2.03 -10.88 5.93
N SER A 54 -2.09 -10.58 7.24
CA SER A 54 -2.45 -11.58 8.25
C SER A 54 -3.96 -11.68 8.51
N ALA A 55 -4.71 -10.59 8.42
CA ALA A 55 -6.11 -10.52 8.82
C ALA A 55 -7.10 -10.44 7.65
N SER A 56 -6.64 -10.38 6.39
CA SER A 56 -7.53 -10.50 5.23
C SER A 56 -8.03 -11.93 5.06
N ALA A 57 -9.32 -12.08 4.72
CA ALA A 57 -9.96 -13.40 4.64
C ALA A 57 -9.59 -14.21 3.40
N CYS A 58 -9.19 -13.57 2.30
CA CYS A 58 -8.91 -14.22 1.01
C CYS A 58 -7.52 -13.87 0.46
N ALA A 59 -7.06 -14.63 -0.54
CA ALA A 59 -5.75 -14.43 -1.16
C ALA A 59 -5.59 -13.05 -1.81
N LEU A 60 -6.65 -12.46 -2.39
CA LEU A 60 -6.60 -11.12 -2.97
C LEU A 60 -6.17 -10.09 -1.92
N GLY A 61 -6.87 -10.03 -0.78
CA GLY A 61 -6.51 -9.13 0.31
C GLY A 61 -5.13 -9.43 0.91
N LYS A 62 -4.80 -10.72 1.11
CA LYS A 62 -3.50 -11.11 1.69
C LYS A 62 -2.31 -10.75 0.82
N THR A 63 -2.49 -10.73 -0.50
CA THR A 63 -1.41 -10.46 -1.47
C THR A 63 -1.37 -9.01 -1.94
N ALA A 64 -2.45 -8.24 -1.73
CA ALA A 64 -2.55 -6.83 -2.13
C ALA A 64 -1.35 -5.93 -1.73
N PRO A 65 -0.76 -6.05 -0.52
CA PRO A 65 0.35 -5.18 -0.13
C PRO A 65 1.71 -5.66 -0.67
N ILE A 66 1.82 -6.89 -1.19
CA ILE A 66 3.09 -7.50 -1.60
C ILE A 66 3.83 -6.68 -2.66
N PRO A 67 3.18 -6.18 -3.73
CA PRO A 67 3.87 -5.37 -4.72
C PRO A 67 4.45 -4.09 -4.12
N ILE A 68 3.80 -3.51 -3.11
CA ILE A 68 4.18 -2.21 -2.53
C ILE A 68 5.38 -2.39 -1.60
N ILE A 69 5.36 -3.40 -0.73
CA ILE A 69 6.52 -3.68 0.13
C ILE A 69 7.71 -4.18 -0.70
N SER A 70 7.46 -4.90 -1.79
CA SER A 70 8.49 -5.32 -2.73
C SER A 70 9.13 -4.11 -3.42
N THR A 71 8.32 -3.17 -3.92
CA THR A 71 8.87 -1.97 -4.58
C THR A 71 9.59 -1.05 -3.61
N ILE A 72 9.12 -0.92 -2.37
CA ILE A 72 9.88 -0.20 -1.34
C ILE A 72 11.22 -0.88 -1.04
N LYS A 73 11.27 -2.21 -1.03
CA LYS A 73 12.50 -2.98 -0.77
C LYS A 73 13.54 -2.82 -1.89
N TYR A 74 13.12 -2.95 -3.14
CA TYR A 74 14.03 -3.03 -4.29
C TYR A 74 14.23 -1.70 -5.02
N PHE A 75 13.27 -0.77 -4.92
CA PHE A 75 13.26 0.51 -5.64
C PHE A 75 13.04 1.68 -4.67
N LYS A 76 13.59 1.59 -3.46
CA LYS A 76 13.43 2.62 -2.42
C LYS A 76 13.77 4.02 -2.92
N ASP A 77 14.85 4.13 -3.70
CA ASP A 77 15.34 5.41 -4.22
C ASP A 77 14.32 6.07 -5.16
N ASP A 78 13.50 5.29 -5.86
CA ASP A 78 12.43 5.85 -6.70
C ASP A 78 11.34 6.52 -5.87
N TYR A 79 11.07 6.04 -4.65
CA TYR A 79 10.17 6.72 -3.73
C TYR A 79 10.79 8.00 -3.16
N LEU A 80 12.07 7.93 -2.79
CA LEU A 80 12.77 9.07 -2.19
C LEU A 80 12.88 10.27 -3.13
N LYS A 81 12.86 10.06 -4.45
CA LYS A 81 12.82 11.15 -5.45
C LYS A 81 11.58 12.05 -5.34
N TYR A 82 10.48 11.55 -4.80
CA TYR A 82 9.24 12.31 -4.64
C TYR A 82 9.00 12.76 -3.20
N ILE A 83 9.88 12.40 -2.26
CA ILE A 83 9.79 12.82 -0.87
C ILE A 83 10.74 14.02 -0.69
N PRO A 84 10.24 15.20 -0.26
CA PRO A 84 11.06 16.39 -0.04
C PRO A 84 12.12 16.24 1.06
#